data_AF-G9KNG1-F1
#
_entry.id   AF-G9KNG1-F1
#
_cell.length_a   1.000
_cell.length_b   1.000
_cell.length_c   1.000
_cell.angle_alpha   90.00
_cell.angle_beta   90.00
_cell.angle_gamma   90.00
#
_symmetry.space_group_name_H-M   'P 1'
#
loop_
_entity.id
_entity.type
_entity.pdbx_description
1 polymer ?
#
loop_
_entity_poly.entity_id
_entity_poly.type
_entity_poly.pdbx_seq_one_letter_code
_entity_poly.pdbx_strand_id
1 'polypeptide(L)' 'IVKKYNTYAYLGLMESPDSKEFLYLDGAPVNYTNWYPGEPRGWGKEKCVEMYTDGQWNNKNCLQYRLA' A
#
# COMPACT_ATOMS: atom_id res chain seq x y z
N ILE A 1 -14.88 3.99 2.37
CA ILE A 1 -14.08 5.14 2.85
C ILE A 1 -13.47 5.88 1.66
N VAL A 2 -12.54 5.28 0.93
CA VAL A 2 -11.89 5.89 -0.25
C VAL A 2 -12.88 6.42 -1.30
N LYS A 3 -13.91 5.64 -1.65
CA LYS A 3 -14.99 6.05 -2.56
C LYS A 3 -15.90 7.14 -1.99
N LYS A 4 -16.15 7.13 -0.67
CA LYS A 4 -17.04 8.09 0.00
C LYS A 4 -16.42 9.48 0.08
N TYR A 5 -15.12 9.55 0.33
CA TYR A 5 -14.38 10.80 0.49
C TYR A 5 -13.60 11.21 -0.76
N ASN A 6 -13.72 10.44 -1.85
CA ASN A 6 -12.99 10.64 -3.11
C ASN A 6 -11.50 10.95 -2.90
N THR A 7 -10.87 10.18 -2.01
CA THR A 7 -9.46 10.33 -1.64
C THR A 7 -8.83 8.97 -1.47
N TYR A 8 -7.51 8.90 -1.61
CA TYR A 8 -6.77 7.66 -1.40
C TYR A 8 -6.45 7.54 0.08
N ALA A 9 -6.26 6.31 0.53
CA ALA A 9 -5.92 6.03 1.91
C ALA A 9 -4.71 5.12 1.96
N TYR A 10 -3.79 5.40 2.89
CA TYR A 10 -2.77 4.43 3.25
C TYR A 10 -3.40 3.23 3.95
N LEU A 11 -2.96 2.05 3.57
CA LEU A 11 -3.23 0.81 4.29
C LEU A 11 -2.15 0.63 5.35
N GLY A 12 -2.53 0.02 6.47
CA GLY A 12 -1.60 -0.37 7.53
C GLY A 12 -0.77 -1.59 7.13
N LEU A 13 0.01 -1.45 6.06
CA LEU A 13 0.88 -2.48 5.49
C LEU A 13 2.28 -1.91 5.33
N MET A 14 3.29 -2.75 5.57
CA MET A 14 4.70 -2.43 5.36
C MET A 14 5.39 -3.51 4.54
N GLU A 15 6.34 -3.11 3.71
CA GLU A 15 7.26 -4.04 3.04
C GLU A 15 8.16 -4.72 4.07
N SER A 16 8.27 -6.05 4.00
CA SER A 16 9.16 -6.85 4.83
C SER A 16 10.63 -6.48 4.55
N PRO A 17 11.49 -6.33 5.58
CA PRO A 17 12.91 -6.06 5.38
C PRO A 17 13.65 -7.21 4.66
N ASP A 18 13.21 -8.44 4.91
CA ASP A 18 13.93 -9.66 4.53
C ASP A 18 13.27 -10.39 3.35
N SER A 19 11.99 -10.12 3.09
CA SER A 19 11.23 -10.72 1.99
C SER A 19 10.62 -9.64 1.10
N LYS A 20 10.48 -9.93 -0.19
CA LYS A 20 9.68 -9.11 -1.11
C LYS A 20 8.19 -9.40 -0.91
N GLU A 21 7.71 -9.10 0.30
CA GLU A 21 6.33 -9.30 0.72
C GLU A 21 5.84 -8.11 1.53
N PHE A 22 4.51 -7.96 1.60
CA PHE A 22 3.87 -6.99 2.49
C PHE A 22 3.31 -7.69 3.72
N LEU A 23 3.51 -7.08 4.87
CA LEU A 23 3.02 -7.52 6.17
C LEU A 23 2.07 -6.47 6.75
N TYR A 24 1.15 -6.91 7.59
CA TYR A 24 0.44 -6.01 8.49
C TYR A 24 1.42 -5.40 9.50
N LEU A 25 1.04 -4.28 10.13
CA LEU A 25 1.90 -3.56 11.08
C LEU A 25 2.26 -4.37 12.34
N ASP A 26 1.52 -5.44 12.63
CA ASP A 26 1.80 -6.39 13.70
C ASP A 26 2.75 -7.54 13.27
N GLY A 27 3.21 -7.51 12.02
CA GLY A 27 4.10 -8.52 11.43
C GLY A 27 3.37 -9.73 10.83
N ALA A 28 2.03 -9.79 10.90
CA ALA A 28 1.28 -10.87 10.29
C ALA A 28 1.35 -10.81 8.75
N PRO A 29 1.42 -11.97 8.06
CA PRO A 29 1.41 -12.00 6.60
C PRO A 29 0.07 -11.51 6.04
N VAL A 30 0.12 -10.80 4.93
CA VAL A 30 -1.07 -10.36 4.21
C VAL A 30 -1.72 -11.54 3.49
N ASN A 31 -2.99 -11.81 3.80
CA ASN A 31 -3.75 -12.94 3.23
C ASN A 31 -4.65 -12.55 2.05
N TYR A 32 -4.83 -11.25 1.80
CA TYR A 32 -5.62 -10.71 0.70
C TYR A 32 -4.90 -9.54 0.07
N THR A 33 -4.85 -9.51 -1.25
CA THR A 33 -4.30 -8.38 -2.01
C THR A 33 -5.23 -8.00 -3.15
N ASN A 34 -5.24 -6.72 -3.51
CA ASN A 34 -6.02 -6.19 -4.63
C ASN A 34 -5.17 -5.20 -5.43
N TRP A 35 -4.01 -5.64 -5.89
CA TRP A 35 -3.05 -4.79 -6.60
C TRP A 35 -3.62 -4.25 -7.90
N TYR A 36 -3.33 -2.97 -8.16
CA TYR A 36 -3.54 -2.39 -9.48
C TYR A 36 -2.64 -3.11 -10.51
N PRO A 37 -3.09 -3.30 -11.77
CA PRO A 37 -2.31 -4.00 -12.78
C PRO A 37 -0.88 -3.43 -12.91
N GLY A 38 0.12 -4.30 -12.71
CA GLY A 38 1.53 -3.92 -12.75
C GLY A 38 2.15 -3.56 -11.40
N GLU A 39 1.36 -3.55 -10.32
CA GLU A 39 1.82 -3.36 -8.94
C GLU A 39 1.90 -4.71 -8.19
N PRO A 40 2.75 -4.82 -7.15
CA PRO A 40 3.69 -3.81 -6.67
C PRO A 40 4.98 -3.72 -7.52
N ARG A 41 5.45 -2.51 -7.81
CA ARG A 41 6.74 -2.24 -8.48
C ARG A 41 7.70 -1.47 -7.56
N GLY A 42 9.01 -1.62 -7.73
CA GLY A 42 9.96 -0.79 -6.99
C GLY A 42 10.19 -1.19 -5.52
N TRP A 43 10.22 -2.50 -5.25
CA TRP A 43 10.72 -3.10 -4.00
C TRP A 43 11.95 -2.36 -3.45
N GLY A 44 11.96 -2.05 -2.15
CA GLY A 44 13.04 -1.38 -1.43
C GLY A 44 13.01 0.16 -1.44
N LYS A 45 12.24 0.81 -2.33
CA LYS A 45 12.08 2.28 -2.36
C LYS A 45 10.68 2.77 -1.99
N GLU A 46 9.67 1.92 -2.15
CA GLU A 46 8.25 2.24 -2.00
C GLU A 46 7.59 1.27 -1.02
N LYS A 47 7.78 1.54 0.28
CA LYS A 47 7.48 0.61 1.40
C LYS A 47 6.06 0.69 1.95
N CYS A 48 5.24 1.63 1.49
CA CYS A 48 3.87 1.83 1.97
C CYS A 48 2.87 1.44 0.90
N VAL A 49 1.67 1.04 1.30
CA VAL A 49 0.58 0.69 0.38
C VAL A 49 -0.52 1.73 0.48
N GLU A 50 -0.98 2.23 -0.65
CA GLU A 50 -2.17 3.07 -0.75
C GLU A 50 -3.28 2.38 -1.54
N MET A 51 -4.52 2.72 -1.19
CA MET A 51 -5.72 2.26 -1.87
C MET A 51 -6.34 3.41 -2.65
N TYR A 52 -6.57 3.17 -3.94
CA TYR A 52 -7.29 4.04 -4.85
C TYR A 52 -8.80 4.07 -4.57
N THR A 53 -9.52 5.00 -5.20
CA THR A 53 -10.97 5.17 -5.02
C THR A 53 -11.79 4.00 -5.54
N ASP A 54 -11.23 3.17 -6.42
CA ASP A 54 -11.80 1.92 -6.93
C ASP A 54 -11.47 0.69 -6.06
N GLY A 55 -10.67 0.88 -5.01
CA GLY A 55 -10.26 -0.17 -4.07
C GLY A 55 -8.99 -0.93 -4.48
N GLN A 56 -8.40 -0.65 -5.64
CA GLN A 56 -7.13 -1.24 -6.06
C GLN A 56 -5.94 -0.58 -5.36
N TRP A 57 -4.85 -1.33 -5.23
CA TRP A 57 -3.71 -0.96 -4.40
C TRP A 57 -2.50 -0.59 -5.23
N ASN A 58 -1.72 0.34 -4.69
CA ASN A 58 -0.46 0.78 -5.26
C ASN A 58 0.57 0.87 -4.14
N ASN A 59 1.79 0.41 -4.38
CA ASN A 59 2.86 0.67 -3.43
C ASN A 59 3.50 2.03 -3.73
N LYS A 60 3.90 2.73 -2.67
CA LYS A 60 4.33 4.12 -2.73
C LYS A 60 5.41 4.43 -1.70
N ASN A 61 6.17 5.49 -1.96
CA ASN A 61 7.06 6.06 -0.97
C ASN A 61 6.25 6.61 0.21
N CYS A 62 6.52 6.10 1.41
CA CYS A 62 5.85 6.46 2.66
C CYS A 62 5.90 7.96 2.99
N LEU A 63 6.94 8.66 2.53
CA LEU A 63 7.15 10.08 2.80
C LEU A 63 6.43 11.00 1.80
N GLN A 64 5.66 10.44 0.87
CA GLN A 64 4.86 11.26 -0.03
C GLN A 64 3.65 11.84 0.73
N TYR A 65 3.78 13.11 1.10
CA TYR A 65 2.71 13.87 1.76
C TYR A 65 1.53 14.05 0.81
N ARG A 66 0.35 13.56 1.22
CA ARG A 66 -0.93 13.85 0.56
C ARG A 66 -1.74 14.94 1.26
N LEU A 67 -1.22 15.47 2.37
CA LEU A 67 -1.76 16.65 3.02
C LEU A 67 -1.07 17.87 2.40
N ALA A 68 -1.67 18.41 1.35
CA ALA A 68 -1.50 19.80 0.95
C ALA A 68 -2.65 20.61 1.53
#